data_AF-A0A7Y3GNJ3-F1
#
_entry.id   AF-A0A7Y3GNJ3-F1
#
_cell.length_a   1.000
_cell.length_b   1.000
_cell.length_c   1.000
_cell.angle_alpha   90.00
_cell.angle_beta   90.00
_cell.angle_gamma   90.00
#
_symmetry.space_group_name_H-M   'P 1'
#
loop_
_entity.id
_entity.type
_entity.pdbx_description
1 polymer ?
#
loop_
_entity_poly.entity_id
_entity_poly.type
_entity_poly.pdbx_seq_one_letter_code
_entity_poly.pdbx_strand_id
1 'polypeptide(L)'
;MGYKKASFIEGLAEKIGLIPNLHKDGYQEEDKDMRFFSDEEIAQMYENFPPPDKWDNWVEYDPKAWPKKVKKEYQIIPTTCFNCESACGLTAFIEKDTQKVVKFEGNPHHPGSRGRNCAKGPATINQVTDPDRILFPLKRVGKRGEGEWEKVSWDEVLDTIGARIRKAIKEDRHNEVAYHVGRPGHEGFMNWVLQSWGIDGHNSHTNICSSGARFGYNLWYGYDRPSPDHSEAKFILLISAHLESGHYFNPHAQRIIEGKMKGAKLATMDPRLSNTASMSDYWLPTYPGTEAAVLLAMAKVILDEGLYNRDYMENWVNWEEFLNAQHPDKPKSFETFIEVLKEEYKDYTTEYAETE
;
A
#
# COMPACT_ATOMS: atom_id res chain seq x y z
N MET A 1 -25.51 0.37 -1.90
CA MET A 1 -26.24 1.00 -3.03
C MET A 1 -26.09 0.10 -4.26
N GLY A 2 -27.07 -0.78 -4.52
CA GLY A 2 -27.14 -1.45 -5.83
C GLY A 2 -27.36 -0.39 -6.92
N TYR A 3 -26.66 -0.53 -8.05
CA TYR A 3 -26.75 0.45 -9.14
C TYR A 3 -28.22 0.69 -9.52
N LYS A 4 -28.60 1.98 -9.57
CA LYS A 4 -29.88 2.41 -10.11
C LYS A 4 -29.95 1.99 -11.59
N LYS A 5 -31.18 1.80 -12.08
CA LYS A 5 -31.56 1.58 -13.49
C LYS A 5 -30.61 2.35 -14.45
N ALA A 6 -30.05 1.64 -15.43
CA ALA A 6 -29.09 2.18 -16.39
C ALA A 6 -29.49 3.57 -16.89
N SER A 7 -28.56 4.52 -16.85
CA SER A 7 -28.76 5.79 -17.56
C SER A 7 -28.86 5.53 -19.07
N PHE A 8 -29.44 6.49 -19.80
CA PHE A 8 -29.54 6.38 -21.26
C PHE A 8 -28.17 6.19 -21.94
N ILE A 9 -27.12 6.83 -21.41
CA ILE A 9 -25.76 6.75 -21.93
C ILE A 9 -25.18 5.36 -21.67
N GLU A 10 -25.33 4.84 -20.44
CA GLU A 10 -24.86 3.49 -20.09
C GLU A 10 -25.57 2.43 -20.93
N GLY A 11 -26.89 2.49 -21.04
CA GLY A 11 -27.64 1.52 -21.84
C GLY A 11 -27.26 1.54 -23.33
N LEU A 12 -26.89 2.71 -23.88
CA LEU A 12 -26.38 2.80 -25.25
C LEU A 12 -24.98 2.18 -25.36
N ALA A 13 -24.08 2.48 -24.41
CA ALA A 13 -22.72 1.95 -24.37
C ALA A 13 -22.70 0.41 -24.23
N GLU A 14 -23.58 -0.15 -23.40
CA GLU A 14 -23.79 -1.60 -23.27
C GLU A 14 -24.29 -2.23 -24.56
N LYS A 15 -25.27 -1.58 -25.21
CA LYS A 15 -25.91 -2.10 -26.44
C LYS A 15 -24.94 -2.15 -27.62
N ILE A 16 -23.99 -1.21 -27.68
CA ILE A 16 -22.97 -1.18 -28.74
C ILE A 16 -21.69 -1.94 -28.36
N GLY A 17 -21.65 -2.56 -27.18
CA GLY A 17 -20.49 -3.32 -26.70
C GLY A 17 -19.28 -2.45 -26.34
N LEU A 18 -19.47 -1.16 -26.08
CA LEU A 18 -18.41 -0.26 -25.60
C LEU A 18 -18.04 -0.57 -24.15
N ILE A 19 -19.01 -1.01 -23.34
CA ILE A 19 -18.82 -1.53 -21.99
C ILE A 19 -19.55 -2.87 -21.83
N PRO A 20 -19.13 -3.74 -20.90
CA PRO A 20 -19.86 -4.96 -20.54
C PRO A 20 -21.30 -4.62 -20.11
N ASN A 21 -22.25 -5.55 -20.29
CA ASN A 21 -23.63 -5.36 -19.87
C ASN A 21 -23.74 -5.54 -18.34
N LEU A 22 -23.52 -4.43 -17.61
CA LEU A 22 -23.52 -4.37 -16.15
C LEU A 22 -24.91 -4.59 -15.55
N HIS A 23 -25.95 -4.48 -16.38
CA HIS A 23 -27.36 -4.61 -16.00
C HIS A 23 -28.00 -5.92 -16.46
N LYS A 24 -27.23 -6.87 -17.00
CA LYS A 24 -27.70 -8.21 -17.33
C LYS A 24 -28.07 -8.95 -16.04
N ASP A 25 -29.22 -9.63 -16.02
CA ASP A 25 -29.59 -10.51 -14.91
C ASP A 25 -28.45 -11.51 -14.63
N GLY A 26 -27.96 -11.51 -13.39
CA GLY A 26 -26.83 -12.34 -12.95
C GLY A 26 -25.45 -11.68 -12.98
N TYR A 27 -25.26 -10.54 -13.68
CA TYR A 27 -23.96 -9.83 -13.66
C TYR A 27 -23.57 -9.37 -12.24
N GLN A 28 -24.57 -9.07 -11.41
CA GLN A 28 -24.38 -8.73 -10.00
C GLN A 28 -24.04 -9.93 -9.10
N GLU A 29 -24.20 -11.17 -9.54
CA GLU A 29 -23.75 -12.33 -8.75
C GLU A 29 -22.23 -12.46 -8.76
N GLU A 30 -21.59 -12.13 -9.89
CA GLU A 30 -20.12 -12.01 -9.99
C GLU A 30 -19.61 -10.75 -9.25
N ASP A 31 -20.39 -9.66 -9.25
CA ASP A 31 -20.02 -8.40 -8.57
C ASP A 31 -20.29 -8.43 -7.05
N LYS A 32 -21.16 -9.33 -6.57
CA LYS A 32 -21.32 -9.66 -5.13
C LYS A 32 -20.04 -10.26 -4.57
N ASP A 33 -19.27 -10.98 -5.39
CA ASP A 33 -17.99 -11.57 -5.00
C ASP A 33 -16.92 -10.49 -4.71
N MET A 34 -17.06 -9.29 -5.30
CA MET A 34 -16.21 -8.13 -4.98
C MET A 34 -16.72 -7.28 -3.82
N ARG A 35 -17.99 -7.43 -3.42
CA ARG A 35 -18.56 -6.77 -2.23
C ARG A 35 -18.43 -7.70 -1.02
N PHE A 36 -17.29 -7.61 -0.35
CA PHE A 36 -17.02 -8.34 0.90
C PHE A 36 -17.96 -8.02 2.07
N PHE A 37 -18.85 -7.02 1.95
CA PHE A 37 -19.78 -6.61 3.01
C PHE A 37 -21.21 -6.56 2.48
N SER A 38 -22.13 -7.17 3.23
CA SER A 38 -23.57 -7.03 3.06
C SER A 38 -24.02 -5.59 3.31
N ASP A 39 -25.20 -5.21 2.80
CA ASP A 39 -25.78 -3.89 3.06
C ASP A 39 -26.04 -3.64 4.56
N GLU A 40 -26.22 -4.70 5.38
CA GLU A 40 -26.33 -4.61 6.84
C GLU A 40 -24.98 -4.37 7.54
N GLU A 41 -23.91 -5.07 7.13
CA GLU A 41 -22.55 -4.82 7.64
C GLU A 41 -22.06 -3.44 7.23
N ILE A 42 -22.38 -3.04 6.00
CA ILE A 42 -22.28 -1.66 5.52
C ILE A 42 -23.04 -0.78 6.53
N ALA A 43 -24.35 -0.91 6.69
CA ALA A 43 -25.14 -0.05 7.58
C ALA A 43 -24.59 0.05 9.01
N GLN A 44 -24.15 -1.05 9.62
CA GLN A 44 -23.47 -1.05 10.93
C GLN A 44 -22.16 -0.28 10.92
N MET A 45 -21.35 -0.40 9.86
CA MET A 45 -20.14 0.42 9.69
C MET A 45 -20.46 1.92 9.53
N TYR A 46 -21.67 2.29 9.07
CA TYR A 46 -22.09 3.68 8.85
C TYR A 46 -22.99 4.26 9.94
N GLU A 47 -23.40 3.51 10.98
CA GLU A 47 -24.33 4.01 12.02
C GLU A 47 -23.85 5.33 12.66
N ASN A 48 -22.54 5.56 12.70
CA ASN A 48 -21.92 6.74 13.27
C ASN A 48 -21.33 7.72 12.24
N PHE A 49 -21.51 7.50 10.94
CA PHE A 49 -20.90 8.34 9.89
C PHE A 49 -21.94 9.19 9.14
N PRO A 50 -21.62 10.44 8.77
CA PRO A 50 -22.51 11.27 7.95
C PRO A 50 -22.87 10.58 6.64
N PRO A 51 -24.17 10.45 6.27
CA PRO A 51 -24.54 9.79 5.03
C PRO A 51 -24.16 10.68 3.82
N PRO A 52 -23.71 10.09 2.68
CA PRO A 52 -23.19 10.86 1.54
C PRO A 52 -24.12 11.93 0.98
N ASP A 53 -25.43 11.72 1.01
CA ASP A 53 -26.44 12.68 0.56
C ASP A 53 -26.47 13.97 1.40
N LYS A 54 -25.85 13.98 2.58
CA LYS A 54 -25.76 15.14 3.47
C LYS A 54 -24.38 15.80 3.48
N TRP A 55 -23.41 15.29 2.72
CA TRP A 55 -22.02 15.75 2.79
C TRP A 55 -21.83 17.22 2.41
N ASP A 56 -22.67 17.78 1.52
CA ASP A 56 -22.56 19.20 1.16
C ASP A 56 -22.98 20.17 2.27
N ASN A 57 -23.78 19.71 3.24
CA ASN A 57 -24.41 20.54 4.27
C ASN A 57 -24.53 19.78 5.60
N TRP A 58 -23.45 19.13 6.03
CA TRP A 58 -23.44 18.38 7.28
C TRP A 58 -23.40 19.31 8.50
N VAL A 59 -24.17 19.01 9.54
CA VAL A 59 -24.27 19.86 10.74
C VAL A 59 -23.85 19.08 11.97
N GLU A 60 -22.82 19.55 12.67
CA GLU A 60 -22.44 19.07 14.01
C GLU A 60 -22.60 20.19 15.05
N TYR A 61 -22.58 19.82 16.32
CA TYR A 61 -22.51 20.80 17.41
C TYR A 61 -21.06 20.97 17.86
N ASP A 62 -20.63 22.21 18.07
CA ASP A 62 -19.29 22.50 18.59
C ASP A 62 -19.15 21.99 20.03
N PRO A 63 -18.33 20.95 20.27
CA PRO A 63 -18.16 20.39 21.62
C PRO A 63 -17.47 21.38 22.57
N LYS A 64 -16.68 22.34 22.05
CA LYS A 64 -15.99 23.36 22.85
C LYS A 64 -16.94 24.45 23.34
N ALA A 65 -18.11 24.57 22.74
CA ALA A 65 -19.12 25.56 23.13
C ALA A 65 -20.00 25.10 24.31
N TRP A 66 -19.78 23.89 24.85
CA TRP A 66 -20.57 23.35 25.97
C TRP A 66 -20.63 24.33 27.16
N PRO A 67 -21.83 24.56 27.76
CA PRO A 67 -23.11 23.87 27.53
C PRO A 67 -23.98 24.47 26.40
N LYS A 68 -23.50 25.47 25.67
CA LYS A 68 -24.26 26.08 24.56
C LYS A 68 -24.25 25.15 23.35
N LYS A 69 -25.44 24.95 22.75
CA LYS A 69 -25.59 24.23 21.49
C LYS A 69 -25.28 25.17 20.32
N VAL A 70 -24.00 25.30 19.98
CA VAL A 70 -23.55 26.05 18.81
C VAL A 70 -23.46 25.08 17.63
N LYS A 71 -24.21 25.36 16.56
CA LYS A 71 -24.17 24.56 15.34
C LYS A 71 -22.98 24.98 14.48
N LYS A 72 -22.37 24.01 13.82
CA LYS A 72 -21.32 24.18 12.81
C LYS A 72 -21.72 23.44 11.55
N GLU A 73 -21.60 24.10 10.40
CA GLU A 73 -21.90 23.53 9.10
C GLU A 73 -20.61 23.19 8.34
N TYR A 74 -20.58 21.99 7.78
CA TYR A 74 -19.45 21.42 7.07
C TYR A 74 -19.84 20.97 5.67
N GLN A 75 -18.90 21.15 4.74
CA GLN A 75 -18.82 20.34 3.54
C GLN A 75 -17.84 19.18 3.79
N ILE A 76 -18.26 17.96 3.51
CA ILE A 76 -17.45 16.74 3.65
C ILE A 76 -16.98 16.32 2.27
N ILE A 77 -15.67 16.27 2.06
CA ILE A 77 -15.07 15.93 0.76
C ILE A 77 -14.18 14.70 0.92
N PRO A 78 -14.39 13.62 0.11
CA PRO A 78 -13.45 12.51 0.03
C PRO A 78 -12.07 12.95 -0.42
N THR A 79 -11.05 12.39 0.23
CA THR A 79 -9.66 12.60 -0.15
C THR A 79 -8.84 11.36 0.22
N THR A 80 -7.54 11.40 -0.02
CA THR A 80 -6.63 10.28 0.20
C THR A 80 -5.50 10.70 1.13
N CYS A 81 -5.27 9.92 2.17
CA CYS A 81 -4.14 10.12 3.08
C CYS A 81 -2.82 9.91 2.34
N PHE A 82 -1.89 10.85 2.48
CA PHE A 82 -0.58 10.80 1.83
C PHE A 82 0.60 10.63 2.82
N ASN A 83 0.30 10.28 4.08
CA ASN A 83 1.30 10.15 5.14
C ASN A 83 2.11 8.84 5.09
N CYS A 84 1.65 7.85 4.33
CA CYS A 84 2.34 6.59 4.08
C CYS A 84 1.81 5.98 2.77
N GLU A 85 2.34 4.84 2.36
CA GLU A 85 1.94 4.23 1.09
C GLU A 85 0.55 3.59 1.08
N SER A 86 -0.07 3.42 2.26
CA SER A 86 -1.38 2.78 2.35
C SER A 86 -2.49 3.49 1.59
N ALA A 87 -2.28 4.78 1.24
CA ALA A 87 -3.23 5.61 0.52
C ALA A 87 -4.67 5.50 1.07
N CYS A 88 -4.81 5.46 2.40
CA CYS A 88 -6.11 5.27 3.03
C CYS A 88 -7.06 6.42 2.67
N GLY A 89 -8.27 6.10 2.26
CA GLY A 89 -9.32 7.08 2.04
C GLY A 89 -9.68 7.82 3.32
N LEU A 90 -9.74 9.13 3.21
CA LEU A 90 -10.17 10.05 4.25
C LEU A 90 -11.37 10.86 3.78
N THR A 91 -12.03 11.51 4.72
CA THR A 91 -12.99 12.58 4.48
C THR A 91 -12.50 13.84 5.17
N ALA A 92 -12.36 14.93 4.42
CA ALA A 92 -12.04 16.25 4.93
C ALA A 92 -13.33 17.01 5.26
N PHE A 93 -13.43 17.53 6.49
CA PHE A 93 -14.52 18.39 6.93
C PHE A 93 -14.08 19.83 6.78
N ILE A 94 -14.76 20.56 5.90
CA ILE A 94 -14.49 21.95 5.56
C ILE A 94 -15.59 22.80 6.18
N GLU A 95 -15.25 23.71 7.10
CA GLU A 95 -16.23 24.67 7.60
C GLU A 95 -16.69 25.59 6.47
N LYS A 96 -18.01 25.68 6.24
CA LYS A 96 -18.55 26.46 5.12
C LYS A 96 -18.25 27.95 5.25
N ASP A 97 -18.31 28.49 6.46
CA ASP A 97 -18.10 29.92 6.70
C ASP A 97 -16.64 30.36 6.49
N THR A 98 -15.69 29.51 6.89
CA THR A 98 -14.25 29.85 6.86
C THR A 98 -13.52 29.24 5.67
N GLN A 99 -14.13 28.27 4.98
CA GLN A 99 -13.53 27.45 3.92
C GLN A 99 -12.24 26.76 4.37
N LYS A 100 -12.09 26.52 5.68
CA LYS A 100 -10.93 25.83 6.25
C LYS A 100 -11.29 24.37 6.49
N VAL A 101 -10.36 23.49 6.13
CA VAL A 101 -10.38 22.11 6.63
C VAL A 101 -10.13 22.16 8.13
N VAL A 102 -10.97 21.49 8.92
CA VAL A 102 -10.84 21.47 10.40
C VAL A 102 -10.70 20.08 10.99
N LYS A 103 -11.06 19.04 10.23
CA LYS A 103 -11.08 17.66 10.69
C LYS A 103 -10.88 16.70 9.52
N PHE A 104 -10.17 15.60 9.76
CA PHE A 104 -10.09 14.46 8.87
C PHE A 104 -10.59 13.21 9.59
N GLU A 105 -11.48 12.47 8.94
CA GLU A 105 -11.96 11.16 9.40
C GLU A 105 -11.70 10.10 8.33
N GLY A 106 -11.84 8.82 8.70
CA GLY A 106 -11.62 7.73 7.76
C GLY A 106 -12.82 7.67 6.81
N ASN A 107 -12.58 7.49 5.52
CA ASN A 107 -13.68 7.33 4.58
C ASN A 107 -14.25 5.90 4.73
N PRO A 108 -15.54 5.74 5.11
CA PRO A 108 -16.14 4.41 5.24
C PRO A 108 -16.42 3.73 3.90
N HIS A 109 -16.52 4.49 2.82
CA HIS A 109 -16.69 3.94 1.46
C HIS A 109 -15.38 3.51 0.80
N HIS A 110 -14.23 3.81 1.40
CA HIS A 110 -12.94 3.42 0.83
C HIS A 110 -12.49 2.06 1.37
N PRO A 111 -12.16 1.08 0.50
CA PRO A 111 -11.97 -0.33 0.88
C PRO A 111 -10.77 -0.59 1.79
N GLY A 112 -9.78 0.31 1.76
CA GLY A 112 -8.62 0.25 2.65
C GLY A 112 -8.87 0.81 4.04
N SER A 113 -9.63 1.91 4.15
CA SER A 113 -9.83 2.63 5.40
C SER A 113 -11.04 2.13 6.17
N ARG A 114 -12.15 1.84 5.48
CA ARG A 114 -13.39 1.32 6.07
C ARG A 114 -13.84 2.16 7.28
N GLY A 115 -13.66 3.48 7.18
CA GLY A 115 -14.04 4.45 8.21
C GLY A 115 -13.01 4.62 9.33
N ARG A 116 -11.99 3.76 9.36
CA ARG A 116 -10.94 3.76 10.39
C ARG A 116 -9.73 4.58 9.95
N ASN A 117 -9.07 5.15 10.95
CA ASN A 117 -7.84 5.93 10.78
C ASN A 117 -6.79 5.50 11.80
N CYS A 118 -5.52 5.57 11.39
CA CYS A 118 -4.41 5.60 12.33
C CYS A 118 -4.16 7.03 12.83
N ALA A 119 -3.28 7.19 13.82
CA ALA A 119 -2.92 8.50 14.37
C ALA A 119 -2.43 9.52 13.32
N LYS A 120 -1.83 9.03 12.22
CA LYS A 120 -1.32 9.89 11.13
C LYS A 120 -2.47 10.54 10.33
N GLY A 121 -3.62 9.88 10.20
CA GLY A 121 -4.74 10.36 9.38
C GLY A 121 -5.25 11.74 9.85
N PRO A 122 -5.75 11.85 11.10
CA PRO A 122 -6.19 13.13 11.66
C PRO A 122 -5.06 14.16 11.78
N ALA A 123 -3.82 13.70 12.05
CA ALA A 123 -2.65 14.58 12.17
C ALA A 123 -2.27 15.30 10.87
N THR A 124 -2.84 14.91 9.72
CA THR A 124 -2.70 15.64 8.44
C THR A 124 -3.08 17.11 8.56
N ILE A 125 -4.01 17.46 9.47
CA ILE A 125 -4.37 18.86 9.70
C ILE A 125 -3.16 19.72 10.08
N ASN A 126 -2.24 19.18 10.88
CA ASN A 126 -1.04 19.90 11.31
C ASN A 126 -0.11 20.21 10.14
N GLN A 127 -0.09 19.38 9.09
CA GLN A 127 0.71 19.63 7.89
C GLN A 127 0.06 20.70 6.99
N VAL A 128 -1.27 20.70 6.92
CA VAL A 128 -2.02 21.71 6.15
C VAL A 128 -1.81 23.10 6.77
N THR A 129 -1.81 23.18 8.10
CA THR A 129 -1.71 24.42 8.88
C THR A 129 -0.33 24.66 9.48
N ASP A 130 0.71 23.97 8.99
CA ASP A 130 2.07 24.11 9.51
C ASP A 130 2.56 25.56 9.33
N PRO A 131 2.95 26.27 10.41
CA PRO A 131 3.43 27.64 10.31
C PRO A 131 4.73 27.78 9.50
N ASP A 132 5.52 26.71 9.38
CA ASP A 132 6.78 26.67 8.65
C ASP A 132 6.60 26.21 7.19
N ARG A 133 5.37 26.00 6.74
CA ARG A 133 5.07 25.58 5.37
C ARG A 133 5.58 26.59 4.34
N ILE A 134 6.34 26.12 3.36
CA ILE A 134 6.79 26.95 2.24
C ILE A 134 5.62 27.17 1.27
N LEU A 135 5.08 28.39 1.26
CA LEU A 135 3.91 28.77 0.46
C LEU A 135 4.26 29.48 -0.86
N PHE A 136 5.52 29.86 -1.03
CA PHE A 136 6.00 30.62 -2.20
C PHE A 136 7.30 30.02 -2.72
N PRO A 137 7.58 30.13 -4.03
CA PRO A 137 8.88 29.76 -4.55
C PRO A 137 10.00 30.62 -3.97
N LEU A 138 11.13 29.98 -3.69
CA LEU A 138 12.30 30.61 -3.10
C LEU A 138 13.55 30.37 -3.94
N LYS A 139 14.42 31.37 -4.02
CA LYS A 139 15.70 31.32 -4.72
C LYS A 139 16.83 31.60 -3.75
N ARG A 140 17.89 30.79 -3.82
CA ARG A 140 19.07 30.96 -2.96
C ARG A 140 19.89 32.16 -3.44
N VAL A 141 20.19 33.09 -2.53
CA VAL A 141 21.00 34.29 -2.82
C VAL A 141 22.41 34.23 -2.20
N GLY A 142 22.63 33.37 -1.21
CA GLY A 142 23.94 33.12 -0.59
C GLY A 142 24.67 31.88 -1.13
N LYS A 143 25.80 31.54 -0.48
CA LYS A 143 26.51 30.28 -0.74
C LYS A 143 25.63 29.10 -0.31
N ARG A 144 25.87 27.94 -0.94
CA ARG A 144 25.18 26.70 -0.59
C ARG A 144 25.44 26.37 0.89
N GLY A 145 24.36 26.22 1.66
CA GLY A 145 24.41 25.91 3.10
C GLY A 145 24.21 27.10 4.03
N GLU A 146 24.23 28.35 3.52
CA GLU A 146 24.05 29.55 4.36
C GLU A 146 22.59 29.80 4.77
N GLY A 147 21.61 29.18 4.10
CA GLY A 147 20.19 29.37 4.42
C GLY A 147 19.60 30.70 3.95
N GLU A 148 20.30 31.43 3.08
CA GLU A 148 19.85 32.73 2.55
C GLU A 148 18.96 32.57 1.31
N TRP A 149 17.69 32.99 1.43
CA TRP A 149 16.64 32.83 0.41
C TRP A 149 15.86 34.12 0.15
N GLU A 150 15.51 34.36 -1.11
CA GLU A 150 14.58 35.41 -1.53
C GLU A 150 13.33 34.79 -2.16
N LYS A 151 12.17 35.47 -2.05
CA LYS A 151 10.94 35.05 -2.73
C LYS A 151 10.99 35.44 -4.20
N VAL A 152 10.55 34.55 -5.08
CA VAL A 152 10.47 34.77 -6.53
C VAL A 152 9.12 34.32 -7.09
N SER A 153 8.80 34.74 -8.32
CA SER A 153 7.59 34.30 -9.00
C SER A 153 7.73 32.89 -9.58
N TRP A 154 6.60 32.24 -9.86
CA TRP A 154 6.62 30.97 -10.60
C TRP A 154 7.18 31.13 -12.02
N ASP A 155 6.91 32.25 -12.69
CA ASP A 155 7.46 32.53 -14.02
C ASP A 155 9.00 32.58 -14.00
N GLU A 156 9.60 33.25 -13.00
CA GLU A 156 11.06 33.28 -12.86
C GLU A 156 11.63 31.87 -12.62
N VAL A 157 10.97 31.04 -11.82
CA VAL A 157 11.39 29.65 -11.57
C VAL A 157 11.36 28.83 -12.84
N LEU A 158 10.26 28.90 -13.59
CA LEU A 158 10.07 28.15 -14.83
C LEU A 158 11.07 28.58 -15.89
N ASP A 159 11.28 29.88 -16.07
CA ASP A 159 12.28 30.42 -17.01
C ASP A 159 13.70 30.00 -16.61
N THR A 160 14.04 30.11 -15.32
CA THR A 160 15.38 29.81 -14.82
C THR A 160 15.73 28.32 -14.94
N ILE A 161 14.86 27.43 -14.47
CA ILE A 161 15.10 25.99 -14.47
C ILE A 161 14.93 25.44 -15.89
N GLY A 162 13.87 25.87 -16.59
CA GLY A 162 13.57 25.46 -17.97
C GLY A 162 14.69 25.83 -18.95
N ALA A 163 15.26 27.03 -18.85
CA ALA A 163 16.38 27.44 -19.71
C ALA A 163 17.63 26.55 -19.50
N ARG A 164 17.92 26.12 -18.27
CA ARG A 164 19.05 25.24 -17.95
C ARG A 164 18.84 23.83 -18.49
N ILE A 165 17.65 23.25 -18.29
CA ILE A 165 17.28 21.93 -18.84
C ILE A 165 17.36 21.98 -20.37
N ARG A 166 16.76 23.00 -21.00
CA ARG A 166 16.81 23.19 -22.45
C ARG A 166 18.23 23.31 -22.98
N LYS A 167 19.11 24.02 -22.26
CA LYS A 167 20.52 24.15 -22.65
C LYS A 167 21.22 22.78 -22.63
N ALA A 168 21.04 21.99 -21.56
CA ALA A 168 21.61 20.66 -21.46
C ALA A 168 21.14 19.74 -22.60
N ILE A 169 19.84 19.75 -22.92
CA ILE A 169 19.27 18.98 -24.05
C ILE A 169 19.86 19.42 -25.39
N LYS A 170 19.94 20.73 -25.65
CA LYS A 170 20.50 21.26 -26.91
C LYS A 170 21.98 20.98 -27.11
N GLU A 171 22.72 20.80 -26.02
CA GLU A 171 24.15 20.48 -26.02
C GLU A 171 24.41 18.97 -25.91
N ASP A 172 23.38 18.13 -26.01
CA ASP A 172 23.47 16.66 -25.93
C ASP A 172 24.05 16.14 -24.59
N ARG A 173 23.81 16.89 -23.49
CA ARG A 173 24.31 16.58 -22.13
C ARG A 173 23.26 15.83 -21.30
N HIS A 174 22.88 14.64 -21.74
CA HIS A 174 21.78 13.87 -21.15
C HIS A 174 22.00 13.40 -19.70
N ASN A 175 23.23 13.41 -19.19
CA ASN A 175 23.56 12.95 -17.83
C ASN A 175 23.58 14.08 -16.78
N GLU A 176 23.19 15.30 -17.14
CA GLU A 176 23.22 16.46 -16.21
C GLU A 176 21.85 16.83 -15.61
N VAL A 177 20.81 16.09 -15.97
CA VAL A 177 19.47 16.26 -15.42
C VAL A 177 19.09 14.98 -14.69
N ALA A 178 18.86 15.11 -13.38
CA ALA A 178 18.39 14.01 -12.54
C ALA A 178 17.10 14.41 -11.83
N TYR A 179 16.18 13.46 -11.74
CA TYR A 179 14.95 13.57 -10.97
C TYR A 179 15.01 12.57 -9.82
N HIS A 180 15.10 13.09 -8.60
CA HIS A 180 15.00 12.28 -7.39
C HIS A 180 13.63 12.51 -6.74
N VAL A 181 12.85 11.45 -6.60
CA VAL A 181 11.54 11.51 -5.96
C VAL A 181 11.52 10.78 -4.63
N GLY A 182 11.01 11.46 -3.61
CA GLY A 182 10.56 10.84 -2.37
C GLY A 182 9.24 10.11 -2.62
N ARG A 183 8.16 10.53 -1.97
CA ARG A 183 6.83 9.97 -2.23
C ARG A 183 6.27 10.60 -3.52
N PRO A 184 6.02 9.84 -4.59
CA PRO A 184 5.41 10.38 -5.80
C PRO A 184 3.95 10.75 -5.52
N GLY A 185 3.60 12.03 -5.70
CA GLY A 185 2.21 12.53 -5.63
C GLY A 185 1.52 12.58 -6.99
N HIS A 186 2.10 11.95 -8.00
CA HIS A 186 1.61 11.90 -9.36
C HIS A 186 1.70 10.47 -9.91
N GLU A 187 0.86 10.15 -10.89
CA GLU A 187 0.83 8.83 -11.53
C GLU A 187 1.74 8.82 -12.76
N GLY A 188 3.03 8.52 -12.56
CA GLY A 188 3.95 8.20 -13.67
C GLY A 188 4.38 9.35 -14.59
N PHE A 189 3.77 10.54 -14.51
CA PHE A 189 4.04 11.67 -15.40
C PHE A 189 5.52 11.98 -15.62
N MET A 190 6.32 12.06 -14.54
CA MET A 190 7.75 12.38 -14.65
C MET A 190 8.57 11.31 -15.39
N ASN A 191 8.14 10.05 -15.37
CA ASN A 191 8.83 8.99 -16.11
C ASN A 191 8.67 9.20 -17.62
N TRP A 192 7.50 9.66 -18.07
CA TRP A 192 7.28 9.99 -19.48
C TRP A 192 8.06 11.24 -19.88
N VAL A 193 8.10 12.26 -19.03
CA VAL A 193 8.81 13.52 -19.32
C VAL A 193 10.32 13.27 -19.51
N LEU A 194 10.97 12.56 -18.60
CA LEU A 194 12.42 12.31 -18.69
C LEU A 194 12.78 11.48 -19.91
N GLN A 195 12.02 10.42 -20.19
CA GLN A 195 12.23 9.59 -21.38
C GLN A 195 12.02 10.38 -22.68
N SER A 196 11.03 11.29 -22.72
CA SER A 196 10.80 12.16 -23.89
C SER A 196 11.97 13.11 -24.17
N TRP A 197 12.80 13.39 -23.17
CA TRP A 197 14.02 14.18 -23.30
C TRP A 197 15.27 13.32 -23.56
N GLY A 198 15.13 12.00 -23.69
CA GLY A 198 16.27 11.08 -23.82
C GLY A 198 17.13 10.97 -22.55
N ILE A 199 16.56 11.28 -21.38
CA ILE A 199 17.28 11.31 -20.11
C ILE A 199 16.98 10.04 -19.30
N ASP A 200 18.04 9.31 -18.95
CA ASP A 200 18.01 8.22 -17.96
C ASP A 200 18.50 8.71 -16.59
N GLY A 201 17.67 9.55 -15.95
CA GLY A 201 18.01 10.29 -14.74
C GLY A 201 17.03 10.09 -13.58
N HIS A 202 16.21 9.04 -13.63
CA HIS A 202 15.21 8.79 -12.59
C HIS A 202 15.82 8.05 -11.39
N ASN A 203 15.62 8.61 -10.21
CA ASN A 203 15.90 7.93 -8.95
C ASN A 203 14.70 8.10 -8.00
N SER A 204 14.37 7.07 -7.24
CA SER A 204 13.28 7.12 -6.26
C SER A 204 13.74 6.58 -4.91
N HIS A 205 13.02 6.93 -3.84
CA HIS A 205 13.25 6.33 -2.53
C HIS A 205 12.98 4.81 -2.49
N THR A 206 12.45 4.21 -3.56
CA THR A 206 12.12 2.77 -3.59
C THR A 206 13.34 1.92 -3.29
N ASN A 207 14.52 2.36 -3.74
CA ASN A 207 15.81 1.71 -3.55
C ASN A 207 16.22 1.56 -2.07
N ILE A 208 15.77 2.47 -1.21
CA ILE A 208 16.01 2.44 0.24
C ILE A 208 14.79 1.95 1.03
N CYS A 209 13.68 1.65 0.35
CA CYS A 209 12.40 1.33 0.97
C CYS A 209 11.98 -0.13 0.77
N SER A 210 11.63 -0.54 -0.46
CA SER A 210 11.01 -1.85 -0.72
C SER A 210 11.60 -2.62 -1.90
N SER A 211 12.63 -2.09 -2.56
CA SER A 211 13.30 -2.76 -3.69
C SER A 211 13.78 -4.18 -3.34
N GLY A 212 14.33 -4.39 -2.14
CA GLY A 212 14.82 -5.70 -1.70
C GLY A 212 13.72 -6.77 -1.67
N ALA A 213 12.57 -6.46 -1.07
CA ALA A 213 11.42 -7.38 -1.04
C ALA A 213 10.82 -7.57 -2.44
N ARG A 214 10.64 -6.48 -3.19
CA ARG A 214 10.10 -6.52 -4.56
C ARG A 214 10.96 -7.35 -5.50
N PHE A 215 12.28 -7.36 -5.34
CA PHE A 215 13.17 -8.17 -6.17
C PHE A 215 12.85 -9.66 -6.02
N GLY A 216 12.73 -10.16 -4.78
CA GLY A 216 12.34 -11.54 -4.52
C GLY A 216 10.97 -11.90 -5.10
N TYR A 217 9.98 -11.01 -4.96
CA TYR A 217 8.64 -11.20 -5.53
C TYR A 217 8.64 -11.26 -7.07
N ASN A 218 9.38 -10.37 -7.71
CA ASN A 218 9.51 -10.36 -9.17
C ASN A 218 10.22 -11.62 -9.68
N LEU A 219 11.27 -12.09 -8.99
CA LEU A 219 11.94 -13.33 -9.36
C LEU A 219 11.05 -14.56 -9.22
N TRP A 220 10.23 -14.63 -8.16
CA TRP A 220 9.46 -15.83 -7.85
C TRP A 220 8.16 -15.94 -8.62
N TYR A 221 7.37 -14.86 -8.73
CA TYR A 221 6.05 -14.91 -9.39
C TYR A 221 5.78 -13.73 -10.33
N GLY A 222 6.76 -12.86 -10.60
CA GLY A 222 6.63 -11.80 -11.61
C GLY A 222 5.71 -10.64 -11.23
N TYR A 223 5.39 -10.46 -9.95
CA TYR A 223 4.56 -9.35 -9.47
C TYR A 223 5.35 -8.44 -8.52
N ASP A 224 5.00 -7.15 -8.53
CA ASP A 224 5.65 -6.12 -7.69
C ASP A 224 5.37 -6.35 -6.20
N ARG A 225 4.12 -6.65 -5.84
CA ARG A 225 3.68 -6.84 -4.44
C ARG A 225 2.56 -7.87 -4.35
N PRO A 226 2.61 -8.80 -3.39
CA PRO A 226 1.48 -9.66 -3.09
C PRO A 226 0.41 -8.88 -2.31
N SER A 227 -0.83 -9.37 -2.37
CA SER A 227 -1.95 -8.91 -1.55
C SER A 227 -2.46 -10.08 -0.70
N PRO A 228 -1.86 -10.35 0.48
CA PRO A 228 -2.24 -11.51 1.27
C PRO A 228 -3.67 -11.39 1.81
N ASP A 229 -4.46 -12.45 1.70
CA ASP A 229 -5.79 -12.54 2.29
C ASP A 229 -5.70 -12.86 3.79
N HIS A 230 -5.31 -11.85 4.57
CA HIS A 230 -5.17 -11.99 6.02
C HIS A 230 -6.48 -12.33 6.73
N SER A 231 -7.63 -11.97 6.15
CA SER A 231 -8.95 -12.21 6.74
C SER A 231 -9.34 -13.68 6.76
N GLU A 232 -8.94 -14.46 5.76
CA GLU A 232 -9.24 -15.90 5.68
C GLU A 232 -8.04 -16.80 6.02
N ALA A 233 -6.90 -16.21 6.37
CA ALA A 233 -5.70 -16.96 6.75
C ALA A 233 -5.93 -17.82 8.01
N LYS A 234 -5.39 -19.03 8.05
CA LYS A 234 -5.34 -19.88 9.26
C LYS A 234 -4.07 -19.64 10.09
N PHE A 235 -3.03 -19.16 9.45
CA PHE A 235 -1.74 -18.82 10.05
C PHE A 235 -1.18 -17.58 9.35
N ILE A 236 -0.68 -16.63 10.13
CA ILE A 236 -0.11 -15.38 9.64
C ILE A 236 1.29 -15.25 10.24
N LEU A 237 2.31 -15.21 9.38
CA LEU A 237 3.69 -14.93 9.76
C LEU A 237 4.03 -13.47 9.44
N LEU A 238 4.44 -12.73 10.47
CA LEU A 238 4.83 -11.34 10.38
C LEU A 238 6.35 -11.23 10.59
N ILE A 239 7.07 -10.86 9.53
CA ILE A 239 8.53 -10.67 9.58
C ILE A 239 8.81 -9.18 9.72
N SER A 240 9.19 -8.72 10.91
CA SER A 240 9.38 -7.31 11.24
C SER A 240 8.22 -6.40 10.79
N ALA A 241 6.99 -6.94 10.79
CA ALA A 241 5.79 -6.26 10.32
C ALA A 241 4.89 -5.88 11.51
N HIS A 242 4.83 -4.59 11.82
CA HIS A 242 4.16 -4.08 13.02
C HIS A 242 2.76 -3.55 12.72
N LEU A 243 1.74 -4.21 13.28
CA LEU A 243 0.35 -3.78 13.23
C LEU A 243 0.08 -2.50 14.00
N GLU A 244 0.99 -2.01 14.86
CA GLU A 244 0.81 -0.77 15.64
C GLU A 244 1.40 0.49 14.97
N SER A 245 2.37 0.32 14.07
CA SER A 245 3.24 1.41 13.60
C SER A 245 3.75 1.26 12.17
N GLY A 246 3.56 0.08 11.58
CA GLY A 246 4.21 -0.35 10.35
C GLY A 246 3.70 0.28 9.06
N HIS A 247 4.34 -0.13 7.97
CA HIS A 247 3.96 0.21 6.61
C HIS A 247 2.68 -0.55 6.21
N TYR A 248 1.74 0.07 5.47
CA TYR A 248 0.40 -0.50 5.19
C TYR A 248 -0.49 -0.78 6.42
N PHE A 249 -0.20 -0.13 7.55
CA PHE A 249 -0.83 -0.33 8.85
C PHE A 249 -2.36 -0.49 8.81
N ASN A 250 -3.12 0.53 8.40
CA ASN A 250 -4.56 0.54 8.69
C ASN A 250 -5.33 -0.54 7.89
N PRO A 251 -5.11 -0.72 6.58
CA PRO A 251 -5.81 -1.77 5.82
C PRO A 251 -5.42 -3.20 6.23
N HIS A 252 -4.14 -3.46 6.51
CA HIS A 252 -3.70 -4.80 6.91
C HIS A 252 -4.02 -5.12 8.36
N ALA A 253 -3.83 -4.19 9.30
CA ALA A 253 -4.15 -4.41 10.70
C ALA A 253 -5.62 -4.81 10.88
N GLN A 254 -6.54 -4.17 10.15
CA GLN A 254 -7.96 -4.57 10.15
C GLN A 254 -8.14 -6.05 9.76
N ARG A 255 -7.55 -6.46 8.62
CA ARG A 255 -7.72 -7.82 8.08
C ARG A 255 -7.00 -8.88 8.91
N ILE A 256 -5.82 -8.58 9.43
CA ILE A 256 -5.06 -9.48 10.31
C ILE A 256 -5.83 -9.71 11.62
N ILE A 257 -6.42 -8.66 12.20
CA ILE A 257 -7.25 -8.79 13.40
C ILE A 257 -8.53 -9.57 13.09
N GLU A 258 -9.16 -9.35 11.93
CA GLU A 258 -10.31 -10.17 11.48
C GLU A 258 -9.93 -11.66 11.39
N GLY A 259 -8.81 -12.00 10.73
CA GLY A 259 -8.31 -13.36 10.69
C GLY A 259 -8.02 -13.94 12.07
N LYS A 260 -7.34 -13.17 12.95
CA LYS A 260 -7.09 -13.58 14.34
C LYS A 260 -8.38 -13.85 15.11
N MET A 261 -9.39 -13.00 14.96
CA MET A 261 -10.71 -13.19 15.58
C MET A 261 -11.45 -14.43 15.05
N LYS A 262 -11.22 -14.81 13.80
CA LYS A 262 -11.68 -16.08 13.21
C LYS A 262 -10.86 -17.31 13.66
N GLY A 263 -9.81 -17.10 14.45
CA GLY A 263 -8.98 -18.17 15.01
C GLY A 263 -7.63 -18.38 14.32
N ALA A 264 -7.23 -17.50 13.39
CA ALA A 264 -5.91 -17.55 12.79
C ALA A 264 -4.81 -17.44 13.86
N LYS A 265 -3.78 -18.28 13.72
CA LYS A 265 -2.57 -18.20 14.55
C LYS A 265 -1.65 -17.10 14.04
N LEU A 266 -1.15 -16.29 14.97
CA LEU A 266 -0.24 -15.20 14.66
C LEU A 266 1.17 -15.52 15.15
N ALA A 267 2.16 -15.50 14.26
CA ALA A 267 3.57 -15.59 14.60
C ALA A 267 4.30 -14.31 14.17
N THR A 268 5.16 -13.77 15.03
CA THR A 268 5.94 -12.57 14.73
C THR A 268 7.42 -12.85 14.91
N MET A 269 8.21 -12.64 13.84
CA MET A 269 9.67 -12.59 13.88
C MET A 269 10.10 -11.12 14.03
N ASP A 270 10.62 -10.76 15.20
CA ASP A 270 10.98 -9.39 15.53
C ASP A 270 11.97 -9.39 16.71
N PRO A 271 13.16 -8.79 16.60
CA PRO A 271 14.09 -8.69 17.74
C PRO A 271 13.49 -7.95 18.95
N ARG A 272 12.49 -7.08 18.72
CA ARG A 272 11.78 -6.34 19.76
C ARG A 272 10.49 -7.06 20.13
N LEU A 273 10.18 -7.08 21.43
CA LEU A 273 8.82 -7.38 21.90
C LEU A 273 7.89 -6.21 21.55
N SER A 274 7.41 -6.18 20.32
CA SER A 274 6.46 -5.20 19.79
C SER A 274 5.05 -5.39 20.34
N ASN A 275 4.17 -4.39 20.17
CA ASN A 275 2.75 -4.57 20.54
C ASN A 275 2.13 -5.69 19.71
N THR A 276 2.58 -5.83 18.46
CA THR A 276 2.23 -6.95 17.58
C THR A 276 2.72 -8.28 18.15
N ALA A 277 4.01 -8.37 18.53
CA ALA A 277 4.58 -9.58 19.12
C ALA A 277 3.89 -9.96 20.44
N SER A 278 3.58 -9.00 21.32
CA SER A 278 2.87 -9.28 22.58
C SER A 278 1.45 -9.80 22.40
N MET A 279 0.87 -9.57 21.22
CA MET A 279 -0.45 -10.06 20.83
C MET A 279 -0.37 -11.29 19.91
N SER A 280 0.82 -11.80 19.62
CA SER A 280 1.03 -12.99 18.78
C SER A 280 0.95 -14.27 19.61
N ASP A 281 0.54 -15.37 18.99
CA ASP A 281 0.62 -16.70 19.60
C ASP A 281 2.08 -17.14 19.75
N TYR A 282 2.93 -16.74 18.79
CA TYR A 282 4.36 -17.03 18.79
C TYR A 282 5.15 -15.74 18.56
N TRP A 283 6.17 -15.51 19.38
CA TRP A 283 7.17 -14.47 19.16
C TRP A 283 8.54 -15.13 19.00
N LEU A 284 9.17 -14.87 17.87
CA LEU A 284 10.51 -15.34 17.52
C LEU A 284 11.45 -14.12 17.51
N PRO A 285 12.27 -13.92 18.56
CA PRO A 285 13.19 -12.79 18.64
C PRO A 285 14.47 -13.05 17.82
N THR A 286 14.33 -13.08 16.49
CA THR A 286 15.46 -13.25 15.57
C THR A 286 16.50 -12.14 15.71
N TYR A 287 17.77 -12.46 15.50
CA TYR A 287 18.78 -11.43 15.34
C TYR A 287 18.59 -10.71 13.99
N PRO A 288 18.79 -9.38 13.91
CA PRO A 288 18.57 -8.65 12.68
C PRO A 288 19.39 -9.22 11.51
N GLY A 289 18.71 -9.69 10.47
CA GLY A 289 19.34 -10.26 9.28
C GLY A 289 19.42 -11.79 9.26
N THR A 290 19.05 -12.48 10.33
CA THR A 290 19.10 -13.96 10.41
C THR A 290 17.75 -14.62 10.13
N GLU A 291 16.71 -13.83 9.83
CA GLU A 291 15.35 -14.33 9.53
C GLU A 291 15.34 -15.34 8.37
N ALA A 292 16.23 -15.17 7.39
CA ALA A 292 16.34 -16.09 6.26
C ALA A 292 16.73 -17.52 6.69
N ALA A 293 17.61 -17.67 7.68
CA ALA A 293 18.02 -18.97 8.20
C ALA A 293 16.83 -19.71 8.84
N VAL A 294 16.01 -18.98 9.62
CA VAL A 294 14.79 -19.52 10.23
C VAL A 294 13.77 -19.92 9.16
N LEU A 295 13.56 -19.10 8.12
CA LEU A 295 12.62 -19.42 7.03
C LEU A 295 13.07 -20.64 6.21
N LEU A 296 14.37 -20.79 5.95
CA LEU A 296 14.92 -21.95 5.26
C LEU A 296 14.79 -23.22 6.11
N ALA A 297 14.98 -23.11 7.43
CA ALA A 297 14.73 -24.21 8.35
C ALA A 297 13.25 -24.63 8.40
N MET A 298 12.32 -23.67 8.40
CA MET A 298 10.89 -23.96 8.25
C MET A 298 10.59 -24.69 6.94
N ALA A 299 11.18 -24.24 5.82
CA ALA A 299 11.02 -24.89 4.52
C ALA A 299 11.55 -26.33 4.52
N LYS A 300 12.72 -26.56 5.15
CA LYS A 300 13.28 -27.90 5.31
C LYS A 300 12.34 -28.84 6.06
N VAL A 301 11.80 -28.41 7.21
CA VAL A 301 10.84 -29.21 7.98
C VAL A 301 9.61 -29.56 7.14
N ILE A 302 9.06 -28.58 6.40
CA ILE A 302 7.92 -28.80 5.50
C ILE A 302 8.24 -29.85 4.42
N LEU A 303 9.44 -29.82 3.84
CA LEU A 303 9.88 -30.79 2.85
C LEU A 303 10.06 -32.18 3.48
N ASP A 304 10.83 -32.27 4.56
CA ASP A 304 11.20 -33.54 5.21
C ASP A 304 9.97 -34.31 5.68
N GLU A 305 9.02 -33.62 6.32
CA GLU A 305 7.77 -34.18 6.81
C GLU A 305 6.68 -34.32 5.73
N GLY A 306 6.90 -33.81 4.52
CA GLY A 306 5.93 -33.91 3.41
C GLY A 306 4.69 -33.05 3.62
N LEU A 307 4.81 -31.90 4.28
CA LEU A 307 3.71 -30.99 4.63
C LEU A 307 3.40 -29.95 3.54
N TYR A 308 4.15 -29.95 2.44
CA TYR A 308 3.94 -29.02 1.33
C TYR A 308 2.62 -29.27 0.61
N ASN A 309 2.09 -28.24 -0.06
CA ASN A 309 0.94 -28.40 -0.93
C ASN A 309 1.37 -29.08 -2.24
N ARG A 310 1.24 -30.40 -2.30
CA ARG A 310 1.61 -31.22 -3.46
C ARG A 310 0.94 -30.75 -4.73
N ASP A 311 -0.39 -30.63 -4.71
CA ASP A 311 -1.17 -30.24 -5.89
C ASP A 311 -0.72 -28.88 -6.44
N TYR A 312 -0.39 -27.92 -5.56
CA TYR A 312 0.15 -26.64 -6.00
C TYR A 312 1.53 -26.79 -6.64
N MET A 313 2.45 -27.50 -5.98
CA MET A 313 3.81 -27.67 -6.48
C MET A 313 3.87 -28.47 -7.79
N GLU A 314 3.02 -29.47 -7.97
CA GLU A 314 2.98 -30.26 -9.22
C GLU A 314 2.44 -29.46 -10.41
N ASN A 315 1.46 -28.58 -10.18
CA ASN A 315 0.72 -27.93 -11.26
C ASN A 315 1.11 -26.46 -11.52
N TRP A 316 1.74 -25.79 -10.56
CA TRP A 316 2.00 -24.34 -10.63
C TRP A 316 3.46 -23.94 -10.39
N VAL A 317 4.36 -24.92 -10.26
CA VAL A 317 5.80 -24.69 -10.16
C VAL A 317 6.49 -25.35 -11.34
N ASN A 318 7.48 -24.68 -11.91
CA ASN A 318 8.28 -25.15 -13.05
C ASN A 318 9.32 -26.21 -12.62
N TRP A 319 8.86 -27.26 -11.94
CA TRP A 319 9.74 -28.28 -11.35
C TRP A 319 10.40 -29.15 -12.43
N GLU A 320 9.73 -29.41 -13.55
CA GLU A 320 10.31 -30.12 -14.70
C GLU A 320 11.43 -29.31 -15.34
N GLU A 321 11.21 -28.01 -15.60
CA GLU A 321 12.24 -27.11 -16.13
C GLU A 321 13.44 -27.03 -15.20
N PHE A 322 13.22 -26.94 -13.89
CA PHE A 322 14.28 -26.97 -12.90
C PHE A 322 15.10 -28.26 -12.99
N LEU A 323 14.45 -29.43 -13.01
CA LEU A 323 15.14 -30.72 -13.15
C LEU A 323 15.85 -30.86 -14.51
N ASN A 324 15.29 -30.31 -15.58
CA ASN A 324 15.92 -30.33 -16.91
C ASN A 324 17.17 -29.45 -16.95
N ALA A 325 17.14 -28.29 -16.30
CA ALA A 325 18.23 -27.32 -16.31
C ALA A 325 19.36 -27.67 -15.34
N GLN A 326 19.02 -28.05 -14.10
CA GLN A 326 20.00 -28.21 -13.01
C GLN A 326 20.38 -29.67 -12.74
N HIS A 327 19.51 -30.62 -13.09
CA HIS A 327 19.72 -32.05 -12.84
C HIS A 327 19.38 -32.91 -14.06
N PRO A 328 19.94 -32.63 -15.25
CA PRO A 328 19.54 -33.26 -16.51
C PRO A 328 19.67 -34.79 -16.49
N ASP A 329 20.60 -35.32 -15.68
CA ASP A 329 20.89 -36.74 -15.48
C ASP A 329 19.88 -37.48 -14.58
N LYS A 330 19.08 -36.75 -13.78
CA LYS A 330 18.09 -37.35 -12.88
C LYS A 330 16.75 -37.62 -13.58
N PRO A 331 15.99 -38.65 -13.16
CA PRO A 331 14.63 -38.89 -13.65
C PRO A 331 13.72 -37.66 -13.53
N LYS A 332 12.82 -37.48 -14.49
CA LYS A 332 11.86 -36.35 -14.49
C LYS A 332 10.56 -36.81 -13.85
N SER A 333 10.56 -36.87 -12.52
CA SER A 333 9.36 -37.07 -11.72
C SER A 333 9.30 -36.07 -10.58
N PHE A 334 8.10 -35.83 -10.08
CA PHE A 334 7.89 -34.95 -8.96
C PHE A 334 8.58 -35.47 -7.68
N GLU A 335 8.60 -36.79 -7.48
CA GLU A 335 9.31 -37.41 -6.36
C GLU A 335 10.81 -37.11 -6.42
N THR A 336 11.43 -37.21 -7.60
CA THR A 336 12.84 -36.83 -7.78
C THR A 336 13.07 -35.34 -7.53
N PHE A 337 12.12 -34.48 -7.90
CA PHE A 337 12.19 -33.05 -7.57
C PHE A 337 12.18 -32.81 -6.06
N ILE A 338 11.30 -33.47 -5.31
CA ILE A 338 11.25 -33.35 -3.86
C ILE A 338 12.52 -33.89 -3.20
N GLU A 339 13.07 -35.02 -3.66
CA GLU A 339 14.34 -35.55 -3.18
C GLU A 339 15.51 -34.59 -3.43
N VAL A 340 15.56 -33.96 -4.61
CA VAL A 340 16.54 -32.93 -4.94
C VAL A 340 16.40 -31.74 -3.99
N LEU A 341 15.20 -31.22 -3.78
CA LEU A 341 14.98 -30.10 -2.86
C LEU A 341 15.40 -30.44 -1.43
N LYS A 342 15.11 -31.65 -0.93
CA LYS A 342 15.56 -32.09 0.40
C LYS A 342 17.08 -32.08 0.52
N GLU A 343 17.78 -32.49 -0.53
CA GLU A 343 19.24 -32.46 -0.59
C GLU A 343 19.79 -31.03 -0.66
N GLU A 344 19.19 -30.14 -1.47
CA GLU A 344 19.59 -28.73 -1.55
C GLU A 344 19.39 -27.99 -0.22
N TYR A 345 18.32 -28.33 0.51
CA TYR A 345 17.99 -27.69 1.77
C TYR A 345 18.58 -28.39 3.00
N LYS A 346 19.43 -29.42 2.82
CA LYS A 346 19.86 -30.30 3.91
C LYS A 346 20.56 -29.58 5.08
N ASP A 347 21.30 -28.52 4.78
CA ASP A 347 22.11 -27.79 5.76
C ASP A 347 21.30 -26.77 6.55
N TYR A 348 20.08 -26.42 6.09
CA TYR A 348 19.20 -25.47 6.76
C TYR A 348 18.37 -26.17 7.85
N THR A 349 19.02 -26.76 8.85
CA THR A 349 18.33 -27.40 9.98
C THR A 349 17.86 -26.38 11.02
N THR A 350 17.02 -26.80 11.96
CA THR A 350 16.64 -25.97 13.11
C THR A 350 17.85 -25.61 13.98
N GLU A 351 18.82 -26.52 14.10
CA GLU A 351 20.09 -26.27 14.80
C GLU A 351 20.95 -25.24 14.07
N TYR A 352 21.00 -25.29 12.74
CA TYR A 352 21.67 -24.25 11.95
C TYR A 352 21.04 -22.88 12.20
N ALA A 353 19.71 -22.78 12.13
CA ALA A 353 19.00 -21.53 12.38
C ALA A 353 19.17 -21.01 13.82
N GLU A 354 19.39 -21.88 14.81
CA GLU A 354 19.68 -21.48 16.19
C GLU A 354 21.09 -20.88 16.35
N THR A 355 22.04 -21.23 15.46
CA THR A 355 23.43 -20.75 15.53
C THR A 355 23.68 -19.41 14.85
N GLU A 356 22.75 -18.94 14.02
CA GLU A 356 22.79 -17.65 13.31
C GLU A 356 22.20 -16.52 14.16
#